data_AF-A0A949YGH4-F1
#
_entry.id   AF-A0A949YGH4-F1
#
_cell.length_a   1.000
_cell.length_b   1.000
_cell.length_c   1.000
_cell.angle_alpha   90.00
_cell.angle_beta   90.00
_cell.angle_gamma   90.00
#
_symmetry.space_group_name_H-M   'P 1'
#
loop_
_entity.id
_entity.type
_entity.pdbx_description
1 polymer ?
#
loop_
_entity_poly.entity_id
_entity_poly.type
_entity_poly.pdbx_seq_one_letter_code
_entity_poly.pdbx_strand_id
1 'polypeptide(L)'
;MNSSIQGSRGADIVIYLDYGVDCLFGYYSDIRLNDQGLVFRSRWRFDLGTQISLRVCAEPESPESTPVCVDLTGIVVSCDRMYCRSVAYEVTLLFLNEAADSGCELSRLTSRPELMGNLN
;
A
#
# COMPACT_ATOMS: atom_id res chain seq x y z
N MET A 1 2.98 26.52 -28.96
CA MET A 1 3.66 25.28 -28.57
C MET A 1 3.95 25.38 -27.09
N ASN A 2 3.02 24.96 -26.24
CA ASN A 2 3.21 24.96 -24.79
C ASN A 2 3.82 23.62 -24.41
N SER A 3 5.11 23.63 -24.13
CA SER A 3 5.83 22.50 -23.54
C SER A 3 5.29 22.27 -22.14
N SER A 4 4.40 21.30 -22.00
CA SER A 4 3.99 20.76 -20.71
C SER A 4 5.22 20.16 -20.05
N ILE A 5 5.73 20.82 -19.01
CA ILE A 5 6.69 20.24 -18.08
C ILE A 5 5.97 19.06 -17.44
N GLN A 6 6.32 17.83 -17.86
CA GLN A 6 5.97 16.61 -17.14
C GLN A 6 6.62 16.70 -15.77
N GLY A 7 5.88 17.27 -14.81
CA GLY A 7 6.22 17.17 -13.40
C GLY A 7 6.38 15.70 -13.10
N SER A 8 7.55 15.33 -12.58
CA SER A 8 7.83 14.05 -11.95
C SER A 8 6.65 13.69 -11.06
N ARG A 9 5.79 12.78 -11.54
CA ARG A 9 4.62 12.32 -10.78
C ARG A 9 5.13 11.83 -9.43
N GLY A 10 4.60 12.42 -8.36
CA GLY A 10 4.80 11.94 -7.00
C GLY A 10 4.34 10.49 -6.86
N ALA A 11 4.61 9.89 -5.71
CA ALA A 11 4.11 8.56 -5.42
C ALA A 11 2.60 8.62 -5.22
N ASP A 12 1.85 7.82 -5.98
CA ASP A 12 0.39 7.78 -5.86
C ASP A 12 -0.07 7.18 -4.50
N ILE A 13 0.81 6.39 -3.86
CA ILE A 13 0.61 5.84 -2.52
C ILE A 13 1.84 5.98 -1.65
N VAL A 14 1.57 6.22 -0.36
CA VAL A 14 2.53 6.09 0.73
C VAL A 14 2.04 5.06 1.75
N ILE A 15 2.89 4.08 2.09
CA ILE A 15 2.66 3.15 3.20
C ILE A 15 3.61 3.51 4.34
N TYR A 16 3.08 3.79 5.53
CA TYR A 16 3.85 3.98 6.76
C TYR A 16 3.79 2.69 7.58
N LEU A 17 4.94 2.19 8.04
CA LEU A 17 5.00 0.99 8.89
C LEU A 17 5.22 1.41 10.34
N ASP A 18 4.41 0.92 11.29
CA ASP A 18 4.52 1.33 12.71
C ASP A 18 5.82 0.88 13.39
N TYR A 19 6.54 -0.09 12.81
CA TYR A 19 7.80 -0.60 13.35
C TYR A 19 9.02 0.32 13.13
N GLY A 20 8.85 1.50 12.51
CA GLY A 20 9.92 2.49 12.31
C GLY A 20 9.46 3.76 11.59
N VAL A 21 10.34 4.74 11.39
CA VAL A 21 10.07 5.99 10.63
C VAL A 21 10.03 5.72 9.10
N ASP A 22 9.78 4.48 8.71
CA ASP A 22 9.93 4.03 7.34
C ASP A 22 8.62 4.20 6.58
N CYS A 23 8.74 4.92 5.46
CA CYS A 23 7.68 5.12 4.49
C CYS A 23 8.08 4.48 3.17
N LEU A 24 7.14 3.76 2.57
CA LEU A 24 7.26 3.18 1.24
C LEU A 24 6.46 4.03 0.29
N PHE A 25 7.16 4.58 -0.70
CA PHE A 25 6.58 5.38 -1.77
C PHE A 25 6.42 4.48 -2.99
N GLY A 26 5.21 4.38 -3.52
CA GLY A 26 4.92 3.52 -4.65
C GLY A 26 3.90 4.14 -5.59
N TYR A 27 3.81 3.56 -6.77
CA TYR A 27 2.69 3.79 -7.68
C TYR A 27 1.58 2.79 -7.37
N TYR A 28 0.37 3.05 -7.83
CA TYR A 28 -0.74 2.09 -7.67
C TYR A 28 -0.38 0.68 -8.18
N SER A 29 0.43 0.58 -9.23
CA SER A 29 0.91 -0.69 -9.78
C SER A 29 1.84 -1.50 -8.87
N ASP A 30 2.40 -0.89 -7.83
CA ASP A 30 3.30 -1.54 -6.88
C ASP A 30 2.57 -2.17 -5.69
N ILE A 31 1.24 -1.96 -5.62
CA ILE A 31 0.38 -2.37 -4.53
C ILE A 31 -0.82 -3.14 -5.08
N ARG A 32 -1.24 -4.19 -4.38
CA ARG A 32 -2.51 -4.86 -4.62
C ARG A 32 -3.27 -4.92 -3.31
N LEU A 33 -4.46 -4.34 -3.28
CA LEU A 33 -5.28 -4.25 -2.08
C LEU A 33 -6.66 -4.85 -2.36
N ASN A 34 -7.18 -5.61 -1.40
CA ASN A 34 -8.58 -5.99 -1.35
C ASN A 34 -9.06 -6.06 0.12
N ASP A 35 -10.30 -6.46 0.33
CA ASP A 35 -10.91 -6.52 1.67
C ASP A 35 -10.23 -7.52 2.63
N GLN A 36 -9.41 -8.45 2.11
CA GLN A 36 -8.77 -9.50 2.90
C GLN A 36 -7.30 -9.22 3.17
N GLY A 37 -6.65 -8.38 2.38
CA GLY A 37 -5.22 -8.21 2.49
C GLY A 37 -4.59 -7.20 1.53
N LEU A 38 -3.27 -7.08 1.69
CA LEU A 38 -2.43 -6.12 1.00
C LEU A 38 -1.15 -6.82 0.52
N VAL A 39 -0.81 -6.62 -0.75
CA VAL A 39 0.52 -6.92 -1.28
C VAL A 39 1.23 -5.61 -1.56
N PHE A 40 2.47 -5.50 -1.11
CA PHE A 40 3.29 -4.32 -1.33
C PHE A 40 4.77 -4.68 -1.43
N ARG A 41 5.57 -3.77 -1.98
CA ARG A 41 7.02 -3.92 -2.08
C ARG A 41 7.73 -3.26 -0.90
N SER A 42 8.65 -3.97 -0.28
CA SER A 42 9.47 -3.45 0.83
C SER A 42 10.95 -3.70 0.59
N ARG A 43 11.81 -2.83 1.13
CA ARG A 43 13.26 -3.11 1.23
C ARG A 43 13.59 -4.12 2.34
N TRP A 44 12.64 -4.37 3.22
CA TRP A 44 12.79 -5.22 4.40
C TRP A 44 12.23 -6.61 4.13
N ARG A 45 12.95 -7.61 4.63
CA ARG A 45 12.43 -8.97 4.76
C ARG A 45 11.67 -9.06 6.06
N PHE A 46 10.49 -9.66 6.02
CA PHE A 46 9.71 -9.99 7.21
C PHE A 46 9.62 -11.50 7.36
N ASP A 47 9.56 -11.96 8.62
CA ASP A 47 9.30 -13.36 8.91
C ASP A 47 7.80 -13.65 8.77
N LEU A 48 7.46 -14.86 8.31
CA LEU A 48 6.06 -15.29 8.24
C LEU A 48 5.45 -15.34 9.64
N GLY A 49 4.19 -14.93 9.76
CA GLY A 49 3.52 -14.79 11.05
C GLY A 49 3.78 -13.47 11.76
N THR A 50 4.69 -12.62 11.26
CA THR A 50 4.91 -11.28 11.82
C THR A 50 3.64 -10.46 11.68
N GLN A 51 3.17 -9.91 12.79
CA GLN A 51 2.09 -8.92 12.79
C GLN A 51 2.66 -7.54 12.48
N ILE A 52 2.04 -6.85 11.53
CA ILE A 52 2.42 -5.50 11.08
C ILE A 52 1.20 -4.60 11.19
N SER A 53 1.39 -3.44 11.81
CA SER A 53 0.47 -2.30 11.74
C SER A 53 1.04 -1.27 10.77
N LEU A 54 0.18 -0.71 9.92
CA LEU A 54 0.57 0.20 8.86
C LEU A 54 -0.53 1.22 8.56
N ARG A 55 -0.13 2.36 8.00
CA ARG A 55 -1.05 3.36 7.44
C ARG A 55 -0.85 3.42 5.93
N VAL A 56 -1.90 3.18 5.15
CA VAL A 56 -1.88 3.36 3.69
C VAL A 56 -2.55 4.69 3.37
N CYS A 57 -1.82 5.60 2.74
CA CYS A 57 -2.34 6.86 2.24
C CYS A 57 -2.28 6.90 0.72
N ALA A 58 -3.41 7.15 0.08
CA ALA A 58 -3.50 7.30 -1.37
C ALA A 58 -3.76 8.75 -1.75
N GLU A 59 -3.06 9.23 -2.79
CA GLU A 59 -3.22 10.59 -3.30
C GLU A 59 -4.68 10.86 -3.70
N PRO A 60 -5.16 12.10 -3.56
CA PRO A 60 -6.53 12.44 -3.92
C PRO A 60 -6.75 12.37 -5.44
N GLU A 61 -7.94 11.94 -5.87
CA GLU A 61 -8.30 11.87 -7.30
C GLU A 61 -8.38 13.25 -7.97
N SER A 62 -8.58 14.30 -7.17
CA SER A 62 -8.61 15.69 -7.60
C SER A 62 -7.83 16.57 -6.63
N PRO A 63 -7.24 17.69 -7.09
CA PRO A 63 -6.45 18.58 -6.24
C PRO A 63 -7.25 19.21 -5.08
N GLU A 64 -8.58 19.15 -5.13
CA GLU A 64 -9.48 19.71 -4.13
C GLU A 64 -9.90 18.67 -3.07
N SER A 65 -9.57 17.40 -3.30
CA SER A 65 -9.90 16.31 -2.38
C SER A 65 -8.77 16.07 -1.38
N THR A 66 -9.12 15.60 -0.19
CA THR A 66 -8.13 15.18 0.81
C THR A 66 -7.58 13.81 0.47
N PRO A 67 -6.29 13.52 0.76
CA PRO A 67 -5.76 12.16 0.73
C PRO A 67 -6.63 11.22 1.56
N VAL A 68 -6.82 9.98 1.09
CA VAL A 68 -7.50 8.93 1.85
C VAL A 68 -6.42 8.13 2.56
N CYS A 69 -6.45 8.08 3.89
CA CYS A 69 -5.51 7.32 4.71
C CYS A 69 -6.27 6.30 5.54
N VAL A 70 -5.75 5.07 5.62
CA VAL A 70 -6.37 3.98 6.38
C VAL A 70 -5.32 3.28 7.22
N ASP A 71 -5.61 3.12 8.50
CA ASP A 71 -4.83 2.30 9.41
C ASP A 71 -5.27 0.84 9.30
N LEU A 72 -4.31 -0.04 9.03
CA LEU A 72 -4.51 -1.46 8.81
C LEU A 72 -3.57 -2.25 9.72
N THR A 73 -4.04 -3.41 10.17
CA THR A 73 -3.20 -4.39 10.88
C THR A 73 -3.37 -5.74 10.23
N GLY A 74 -2.27 -6.43 9.99
CA GLY A 74 -2.27 -7.74 9.34
C GLY A 74 -1.10 -8.63 9.74
N ILE A 75 -1.14 -9.87 9.29
CA ILE A 75 -0.06 -10.86 9.43
C ILE A 75 0.60 -11.10 8.09
N VAL A 76 1.93 -11.18 8.10
CA VAL A 76 2.74 -11.59 6.95
C VAL A 76 2.51 -13.06 6.63
N VAL A 77 1.92 -13.32 5.47
CA VAL A 77 1.65 -14.68 4.96
C VAL A 77 2.57 -15.07 3.79
N SER A 78 3.16 -14.09 3.11
CA SER A 78 4.29 -14.30 2.18
C SER A 78 5.29 -13.15 2.24
N CYS A 79 6.57 -13.45 1.95
CA CYS A 79 7.64 -12.47 1.81
C CYS A 79 8.70 -12.98 0.82
N ASP A 80 8.48 -12.71 -0.45
CA ASP A 80 9.30 -13.24 -1.55
C ASP A 80 10.34 -12.23 -2.02
N ARG A 81 11.58 -12.66 -2.19
CA ARG A 81 12.63 -11.78 -2.72
C ARG A 81 12.38 -11.51 -4.20
N MET A 82 12.32 -10.23 -4.56
CA MET A 82 12.23 -9.82 -5.96
C MET A 82 13.61 -9.85 -6.63
N TYR A 83 13.66 -10.36 -7.85
CA TYR A 83 14.86 -10.32 -8.70
C TYR A 83 14.91 -9.00 -9.48
N CYS A 84 15.24 -7.91 -8.79
CA CYS A 84 15.45 -6.59 -9.38
C CYS A 84 16.84 -6.04 -9.02
N ARG A 85 17.22 -4.89 -9.60
CA ARG A 85 18.56 -4.30 -9.42
C ARG A 85 18.87 -3.90 -7.97
N SER A 86 17.84 -3.62 -7.17
CA SER A 86 17.93 -3.27 -5.76
C SER A 86 17.30 -4.38 -4.92
N VAL A 87 17.75 -4.55 -3.67
CA VAL A 87 17.12 -5.51 -2.76
C VAL A 87 15.70 -5.06 -2.45
N ALA A 88 14.71 -5.85 -2.87
CA ALA A 88 13.31 -5.65 -2.57
C ALA A 88 12.61 -6.99 -2.34
N TYR A 89 11.52 -6.95 -1.58
CA TYR A 89 10.68 -8.07 -1.22
C TYR A 89 9.24 -7.73 -1.58
N GLU A 90 8.52 -8.68 -2.17
CA GLU A 90 7.07 -8.63 -2.28
C GLU A 90 6.49 -9.26 -1.01
N VAL A 91 5.73 -8.46 -0.26
CA VAL A 91 5.19 -8.82 1.05
C VAL A 91 3.67 -8.93 0.92
N THR A 92 3.11 -10.06 1.35
CA THR A 92 1.67 -10.27 1.40
C THR A 92 1.21 -10.26 2.86
N LEU A 93 0.28 -9.37 3.18
CA LEU A 93 -0.40 -9.27 4.46
C LEU A 93 -1.84 -9.75 4.35
N LEU A 94 -2.27 -10.55 5.32
CA LEU A 94 -3.68 -10.84 5.58
C LEU A 94 -4.16 -9.96 6.73
N PHE A 95 -5.29 -9.28 6.59
CA PHE A 95 -5.80 -8.39 7.63
C PHE A 95 -6.33 -9.14 8.85
N LEU A 96 -6.00 -8.64 10.04
CA LEU A 96 -6.45 -9.17 11.31
C LEU A 96 -7.67 -8.39 11.80
N ASN A 97 -8.82 -8.70 11.23
CA ASN A 97 -10.13 -8.09 11.54
C ASN A 97 -10.16 -6.55 11.42
N GLU A 98 -10.92 -6.10 10.43
CA GLU A 98 -11.36 -4.71 10.30
C GLU A 98 -11.96 -4.25 11.63
N ALA A 99 -11.32 -3.31 12.32
CA ALA A 99 -12.04 -2.57 13.34
C ALA A 99 -13.27 -1.96 12.65
N ALA A 100 -14.42 -1.99 13.31
CA ALA A 100 -15.72 -1.66 12.70
C ALA A 100 -15.80 -0.25 12.05
N ASP A 101 -14.83 0.63 12.31
CA ASP A 101 -14.68 1.95 11.68
C ASP A 101 -13.77 1.96 10.43
N SER A 102 -12.91 0.96 10.25
CA SER A 102 -11.97 0.85 9.13
C SER A 102 -12.64 0.44 7.81
N GLY A 103 -13.78 -0.26 7.87
CA GLY A 103 -14.45 -0.79 6.67
C GLY A 103 -14.92 0.29 5.70
N CYS A 104 -15.32 1.47 6.20
CA CYS A 104 -15.72 2.60 5.36
C CYS A 104 -14.52 3.22 4.62
N GLU A 105 -13.36 3.32 5.26
CA GLU A 105 -12.20 3.92 4.62
C GLU A 105 -11.43 2.90 3.76
N LEU A 106 -11.39 1.63 4.18
CA LEU A 106 -10.88 0.55 3.36
C LEU A 106 -11.70 0.40 2.09
N SER A 107 -13.03 0.46 2.16
CA SER A 107 -13.89 0.44 0.97
C SER A 107 -13.66 1.63 0.04
N ARG A 108 -13.26 2.81 0.57
CA ARG A 108 -12.85 3.96 -0.26
C ARG A 108 -11.48 3.77 -0.92
N LEU A 109 -10.59 2.98 -0.32
CA LEU A 109 -9.33 2.59 -0.96
C LEU A 109 -9.54 1.45 -1.96
N THR A 110 -10.34 0.43 -1.63
CA THR A 110 -10.61 -0.71 -2.50
C THR A 110 -11.58 -0.37 -3.63
N SER A 111 -12.38 0.70 -3.52
CA SER A 111 -13.17 1.23 -4.63
C SER A 111 -12.32 1.85 -5.73
N ARG A 112 -11.01 2.05 -5.51
CA ARG A 112 -10.10 2.55 -6.54
C ARG A 112 -9.67 1.41 -7.45
N PRO A 113 -10.12 1.38 -8.71
CA PRO A 113 -9.84 0.27 -9.61
C PRO A 113 -8.34 0.07 -9.88
N GLU A 114 -7.53 1.12 -9.72
CA GLU A 114 -6.08 1.07 -9.86
C GLU A 114 -5.40 0.25 -8.75
N LEU A 115 -6.08 0.06 -7.61
CA LEU A 115 -5.60 -0.67 -6.44
C LEU A 115 -6.14 -2.08 -6.31
N MET A 116 -7.20 -2.41 -7.03
CA MET A 116 -7.81 -3.72 -6.98
C MET A 116 -6.93 -4.74 -7.70
N GLY A 117 -6.50 -5.76 -6.95
CA GLY A 117 -5.76 -6.90 -7.48
C GLY A 117 -6.15 -8.20 -6.81
N ASN A 118 -5.99 -9.31 -7.52
CA ASN A 118 -6.18 -10.63 -6.92
C ASN A 118 -5.00 -10.96 -6.00
N LEU A 119 -5.31 -11.33 -4.76
CA LEU A 119 -4.40 -12.04 -3.89
C LEU A 119 -4.42 -13.50 -4.36
N ASN A 120 -3.29 -13.97 -4.90
CA ASN A 120 -3.12 -15.38 -5.26
C ASN A 120 -2.62 -16.17 -4.06
#